data_AF-A0A0R3QZH4-F1
#
_entry.id   AF-A0A0R3QZH4-F1
#
_cell.length_a   1.000
_cell.length_b   1.000
_cell.length_c   1.000
_cell.angle_alpha   90.00
_cell.angle_beta   90.00
_cell.angle_gamma   90.00
#
_symmetry.space_group_name_H-M   'P 1'
#
loop_
_entity.id
_entity.type
_entity.pdbx_description
1 polymer ?
#
loop_
_entity_poly.entity_id
_entity_poly.type
_entity_poly.pdbx_seq_one_letter_code
_entity_poly.pdbx_strand_id
1 'polypeptide(L)'
;LVVLPSSFPFGGMENPCLTFVTPTLLAGDRSAAYVIAHEISHSWTGNLVSNANWEHFWLNEGFTTFLERKIIGKLKGEKERQFEAQCGWEGHLIGAVKEQYSDDHPFTKLVLDLRNKDPEDAFSSVPYEKGSALLMILEQQLGATSFNEFLKKYIEKFAQKSIVTDDWKVFLYEYFSDKKNILDKIDWNNWLYDTGIPKTKPQFDDTAMREVVALAEEWANMTDSEIMNIDNKKYLSLSALQKEKVLSYLRLEKGSSLSHVKLARLDEVNKLSKTGNCDILSSWIELCLKNYWKDIIPVAFDFVTQQGRIKYVRPIYRDLFQWSESAGRAIELFRKNAPSMHPITVSIVAKLIPK
;
A
#
# COMPACT_ATOMS: atom_id res chain seq x y z
N LEU A 1 -11.70 18.30 5.29
CA LEU A 1 -10.57 17.93 4.41
C LEU A 1 -9.75 19.18 4.14
N VAL A 2 -8.43 19.10 4.31
CA VAL A 2 -7.48 20.13 3.86
C VAL A 2 -6.42 19.47 2.98
N VAL A 3 -6.27 19.99 1.77
CA VAL A 3 -5.19 19.58 0.88
C VAL A 3 -3.95 20.37 1.27
N LEU A 4 -2.94 19.67 1.75
CA LEU A 4 -1.68 20.28 2.18
C LEU A 4 -0.77 20.62 0.99
N PRO A 5 0.31 21.39 1.22
CA PRO A 5 1.38 21.55 0.23
C PRO A 5 2.05 20.22 -0.11
N SER A 6 2.72 20.17 -1.26
CA SER A 6 3.31 18.93 -1.79
C SER A 6 4.41 18.31 -0.93
N SER A 7 4.96 19.04 0.03
CA SER A 7 5.94 18.50 0.98
C SER A 7 5.33 17.57 2.04
N PHE A 8 3.99 17.48 2.15
CA PHE A 8 3.33 16.59 3.11
C PHE A 8 3.76 15.12 2.90
N PRO A 9 4.32 14.45 3.93
CA PRO A 9 5.03 13.18 3.76
C PRO A 9 4.12 11.95 3.66
N PHE A 10 2.83 12.06 4.04
CA PHE A 10 1.90 10.94 4.12
C PHE A 10 0.81 10.99 3.04
N GLY A 11 -0.02 9.94 2.96
CA GLY A 11 -1.21 9.95 2.09
C GLY A 11 -2.32 10.82 2.66
N GLY A 12 -2.68 10.55 3.91
CA GLY A 12 -3.56 11.37 4.71
C GLY A 12 -3.13 11.34 6.18
N MET A 13 -3.86 12.08 6.99
CA MET A 13 -3.83 12.02 8.45
C MET A 13 -5.23 12.33 8.96
N GLU A 14 -5.75 11.45 9.80
CA GLU A 14 -7.12 11.34 10.27
C GLU A 14 -7.50 12.37 11.36
N ASN A 15 -6.86 13.54 11.36
CA ASN A 15 -7.10 14.61 12.34
C ASN A 15 -8.62 14.87 12.50
N PRO A 16 -9.18 14.70 13.72
CA PRO A 16 -10.62 14.83 13.94
C PRO A 16 -11.17 16.15 13.40
N CYS A 17 -12.32 16.09 12.72
CA CYS A 17 -12.99 17.21 12.05
C CYS A 17 -12.26 17.80 10.83
N LEU A 18 -10.95 17.60 10.67
CA LEU A 18 -10.16 18.21 9.61
C LEU A 18 -9.04 17.28 9.12
N THR A 19 -9.43 16.19 8.44
CA THR A 19 -8.49 15.28 7.76
C THR A 19 -7.53 16.04 6.84
N PHE A 20 -6.24 15.77 6.98
CA PHE A 20 -5.18 16.29 6.11
C PHE A 20 -4.95 15.30 4.97
N VAL A 21 -4.74 15.79 3.75
CA VAL A 21 -4.45 14.94 2.60
C VAL A 21 -3.35 15.54 1.73
N THR A 22 -2.59 14.65 1.09
CA THR A 22 -1.57 15.03 0.10
C THR A 22 -2.21 15.55 -1.20
N PRO A 23 -1.60 16.53 -1.89
CA PRO A 23 -2.07 16.96 -3.20
C PRO A 23 -1.89 15.88 -4.28
N THR A 24 -1.10 14.82 -4.02
CA THR A 24 -0.94 13.70 -4.97
C THR A 24 -2.24 12.91 -5.19
N LEU A 25 -3.30 13.15 -4.39
CA LEU A 25 -4.63 12.58 -4.62
C LEU A 25 -5.41 13.29 -5.73
N LEU A 26 -4.96 14.46 -6.19
CA LEU A 26 -5.63 15.27 -7.22
C LEU A 26 -5.34 14.74 -8.64
N ALA A 27 -5.65 13.46 -8.89
CA ALA A 27 -5.42 12.79 -10.17
C ALA A 27 -6.31 13.30 -11.33
N GLY A 28 -7.33 14.13 -11.03
CA GLY A 28 -8.27 14.68 -12.01
C GLY A 28 -9.48 13.80 -12.34
N ASP A 29 -9.49 12.53 -11.91
CA ASP A 29 -10.52 11.54 -12.24
C ASP A 29 -11.11 10.82 -11.01
N ARG A 30 -10.73 11.26 -9.79
CA ARG A 30 -11.11 10.68 -8.49
C ARG A 30 -10.59 9.26 -8.23
N SER A 31 -9.66 8.76 -9.05
CA SER A 31 -9.08 7.42 -8.89
C SER A 31 -8.32 7.22 -7.57
N ALA A 32 -7.77 8.28 -6.99
CA ALA A 32 -7.05 8.26 -5.71
C ALA A 32 -7.95 8.51 -4.48
N ALA A 33 -9.28 8.46 -4.62
CA ALA A 33 -10.21 8.73 -3.52
C ALA A 33 -10.24 7.65 -2.43
N TYR A 34 -9.57 6.50 -2.62
CA TYR A 34 -9.48 5.43 -1.60
C TYR A 34 -8.89 5.93 -0.29
N VAL A 35 -7.89 6.82 -0.35
CA VAL A 35 -7.31 7.47 0.84
C VAL A 35 -8.38 8.24 1.61
N ILE A 36 -9.34 8.90 0.94
CA ILE A 36 -10.43 9.59 1.63
C ILE A 36 -11.33 8.61 2.38
N ALA A 37 -11.61 7.44 1.81
CA ALA A 37 -12.37 6.39 2.50
C ALA A 37 -11.62 5.82 3.71
N HIS A 38 -10.28 5.74 3.62
CA HIS A 38 -9.40 5.37 4.73
C HIS A 38 -9.53 6.38 5.88
N GLU A 39 -9.28 7.67 5.61
CA GLU A 39 -9.34 8.70 6.64
C GLU A 39 -10.75 8.89 7.24
N ILE A 40 -11.80 8.66 6.45
CA ILE A 40 -13.18 8.65 6.97
C ILE A 40 -13.35 7.49 7.96
N SER A 41 -12.84 6.29 7.63
CA SER A 41 -12.98 5.10 8.47
C SER A 41 -12.31 5.28 9.83
N HIS A 42 -11.19 6.00 9.88
CA HIS A 42 -10.53 6.36 11.14
C HIS A 42 -11.40 7.16 12.12
N SER A 43 -12.46 7.81 11.66
CA SER A 43 -13.45 8.46 12.54
C SER A 43 -14.06 7.48 13.56
N TRP A 44 -14.05 6.18 13.26
CA TRP A 44 -14.44 5.12 14.19
C TRP A 44 -13.23 4.32 14.68
N THR A 45 -12.36 3.86 13.78
CA THR A 45 -11.24 2.96 14.09
C THR A 45 -9.92 3.73 14.14
N GLY A 46 -9.57 4.21 15.33
CA GLY A 46 -8.46 5.12 15.57
C GLY A 46 -8.90 6.30 16.44
N ASN A 47 -9.80 7.13 15.93
CA ASN A 47 -10.26 8.33 16.65
C ASN A 47 -11.26 8.02 17.77
N LEU A 48 -12.18 7.08 17.55
CA LEU A 48 -13.22 6.74 18.53
C LEU A 48 -12.85 5.51 19.36
N VAL A 49 -12.31 4.47 18.72
CA VAL A 49 -11.66 3.33 19.38
C VAL A 49 -10.17 3.39 19.06
N SER A 50 -9.32 3.67 20.04
CA SER A 50 -7.89 3.85 19.82
C SER A 50 -7.09 2.65 20.30
N ASN A 51 -5.94 2.39 19.69
CA ASN A 51 -4.92 1.52 20.29
C ASN A 51 -4.37 2.14 21.59
N ALA A 52 -4.19 1.34 22.64
CA ALA A 52 -3.65 1.80 23.93
C ALA A 52 -2.18 2.21 23.86
N ASN A 53 -1.42 1.62 22.93
CA ASN A 53 -0.04 1.97 22.62
C ASN A 53 0.32 1.52 21.19
N TRP A 54 1.50 1.89 20.71
CA TRP A 54 1.96 1.61 19.34
C TRP A 54 2.19 0.12 19.01
N GLU A 55 2.30 -0.76 20.01
CA GLU A 55 2.41 -2.22 19.78
C GLU A 55 1.10 -2.80 19.22
N HIS A 56 -0.02 -2.14 19.50
CA HIS A 56 -1.36 -2.51 19.04
C HIS A 56 -1.85 -1.64 17.87
N PHE A 57 -0.94 -0.97 17.15
CA PHE A 57 -1.27 -0.06 16.06
C PHE A 57 -2.14 -0.68 14.95
N TRP A 58 -2.03 -2.01 14.76
CA TRP A 58 -2.89 -2.73 13.83
C TRP A 58 -4.40 -2.65 14.17
N LEU A 59 -4.77 -2.37 15.42
CA LEU A 59 -6.18 -2.16 15.80
C LEU A 59 -6.76 -0.88 15.20
N ASN A 60 -5.92 0.12 14.93
CA ASN A 60 -6.30 1.27 14.13
C ASN A 60 -6.26 0.87 12.66
N GLU A 61 -5.07 0.54 12.16
CA GLU A 61 -4.83 0.49 10.72
C GLU A 61 -5.44 -0.72 10.02
N GLY A 62 -5.35 -1.90 10.63
CA GLY A 62 -5.95 -3.11 10.08
C GLY A 62 -7.47 -2.98 9.96
N PHE A 63 -8.10 -2.39 10.99
CA PHE A 63 -9.54 -2.10 10.98
C PHE A 63 -9.92 -1.02 9.97
N THR A 64 -9.17 0.08 9.93
CA THR A 64 -9.41 1.16 8.97
C THR A 64 -9.27 0.67 7.55
N THR A 65 -8.19 -0.03 7.20
CA THR A 65 -8.02 -0.61 5.86
C THR A 65 -9.14 -1.61 5.53
N PHE A 66 -9.62 -2.39 6.51
CA PHE A 66 -10.76 -3.29 6.30
C PHE A 66 -12.07 -2.53 6.04
N LEU A 67 -12.35 -1.45 6.79
CA LEU A 67 -13.54 -0.61 6.60
C LEU A 67 -13.48 0.22 5.32
N GLU A 68 -12.31 0.76 4.97
CA GLU A 68 -12.02 1.42 3.70
C GLU A 68 -12.42 0.53 2.54
N ARG A 69 -11.89 -0.69 2.49
CA ARG A 69 -12.20 -1.68 1.46
C ARG A 69 -13.69 -2.04 1.43
N LYS A 70 -14.37 -2.05 2.58
CA LYS A 70 -15.83 -2.21 2.62
C LYS A 70 -16.58 -1.03 1.99
N ILE A 71 -16.15 0.20 2.24
CA ILE A 71 -16.71 1.40 1.58
C ILE A 71 -16.51 1.29 0.07
N ILE A 72 -15.31 0.93 -0.37
CA ILE A 72 -15.04 0.71 -1.80
C ILE A 72 -15.93 -0.40 -2.36
N GLY A 73 -16.08 -1.53 -1.66
CA GLY A 73 -16.98 -2.61 -2.06
C GLY A 73 -18.45 -2.17 -2.19
N LYS A 74 -18.91 -1.20 -1.39
CA LYS A 74 -20.23 -0.60 -1.53
C LYS A 74 -20.35 0.33 -2.73
N LEU A 75 -19.28 1.04 -3.09
CA LEU A 75 -19.27 2.00 -4.19
C LEU A 75 -19.04 1.36 -5.57
N LYS A 76 -18.15 0.38 -5.63
CA LYS A 76 -17.64 -0.23 -6.87
C LYS A 76 -17.96 -1.73 -7.00
N GLY A 77 -18.47 -2.36 -5.95
CA GLY A 77 -18.85 -3.77 -5.92
C GLY A 77 -17.85 -4.68 -5.21
N GLU A 78 -18.32 -5.86 -4.82
CA GLU A 78 -17.56 -6.82 -4.01
C GLU A 78 -16.28 -7.33 -4.69
N LYS A 79 -16.30 -7.46 -6.02
CA LYS A 79 -15.10 -7.87 -6.78
C LYS A 79 -13.95 -6.87 -6.67
N GLU A 80 -14.26 -5.57 -6.70
CA GLU A 80 -13.23 -4.53 -6.50
C GLU A 80 -12.68 -4.59 -5.08
N ARG A 81 -13.53 -4.76 -4.05
CA ARG A 81 -13.08 -4.94 -2.66
C ARG A 81 -12.08 -6.09 -2.54
N GLN A 82 -12.40 -7.22 -3.15
CA GLN A 82 -11.53 -8.40 -3.10
C GLN A 82 -10.25 -8.21 -3.90
N PHE A 83 -10.31 -7.53 -5.05
CA PHE A 83 -9.13 -7.16 -5.82
C PHE A 83 -8.20 -6.20 -5.05
N GLU A 84 -8.75 -5.19 -4.38
CA GLU A 84 -7.98 -4.30 -3.49
C GLU A 84 -7.34 -5.06 -2.32
N ALA A 85 -8.08 -5.98 -1.71
CA ALA A 85 -7.56 -6.83 -0.63
C ALA A 85 -6.44 -7.77 -1.13
N GLN A 86 -6.58 -8.34 -2.33
CA GLN A 86 -5.56 -9.17 -2.94
C GLN A 86 -4.31 -8.35 -3.30
N CYS A 87 -4.48 -7.14 -3.85
CA CYS A 87 -3.37 -6.23 -4.12
C CYS A 87 -2.61 -5.87 -2.84
N GLY A 88 -3.32 -5.61 -1.74
CA GLY A 88 -2.72 -5.37 -0.43
C GLY A 88 -1.95 -6.57 0.10
N TRP A 89 -2.51 -7.77 -0.01
CA TRP A 89 -1.83 -8.99 0.40
C TRP A 89 -0.56 -9.26 -0.44
N GLU A 90 -0.69 -9.33 -1.76
CA GLU A 90 0.39 -9.76 -2.65
C GLU A 90 1.41 -8.67 -2.93
N GLY A 91 0.97 -7.41 -3.08
CA GLY A 91 1.84 -6.28 -3.41
C GLY A 91 2.43 -5.60 -2.18
N HIS A 92 1.61 -5.31 -1.17
CA HIS A 92 2.05 -4.48 -0.04
C HIS A 92 2.58 -5.29 1.14
N LEU A 93 1.88 -6.36 1.58
CA LEU A 93 2.33 -7.18 2.71
C LEU A 93 3.54 -8.02 2.33
N ILE A 94 3.42 -8.83 1.28
CA ILE A 94 4.54 -9.65 0.79
C ILE A 94 5.70 -8.74 0.35
N GLY A 95 5.42 -7.63 -0.32
CA GLY A 95 6.42 -6.63 -0.71
C GLY A 95 7.17 -6.05 0.49
N ALA A 96 6.48 -5.62 1.55
CA ALA A 96 7.17 -5.11 2.75
C ALA A 96 8.03 -6.19 3.44
N VAL A 97 7.54 -7.42 3.54
CA VAL A 97 8.31 -8.52 4.14
C VAL A 97 9.57 -8.84 3.33
N LYS A 98 9.48 -8.86 2.00
CA LYS A 98 10.58 -9.28 1.11
C LYS A 98 11.54 -8.16 0.70
N GLU A 99 11.05 -6.94 0.52
CA GLU A 99 11.83 -5.81 -0.04
C GLU A 99 12.27 -4.80 1.02
N GLN A 100 11.49 -4.61 2.09
CA GLN A 100 11.82 -3.68 3.18
C GLN A 100 12.47 -4.39 4.38
N TYR A 101 12.06 -5.64 4.66
CA TYR A 101 12.50 -6.43 5.80
C TYR A 101 13.02 -7.81 5.37
N SER A 102 12.87 -8.81 6.25
CA SER A 102 13.09 -10.23 6.02
C SER A 102 12.01 -11.04 6.75
N ASP A 103 11.84 -12.32 6.40
CA ASP A 103 10.80 -13.19 6.98
C ASP A 103 10.93 -13.36 8.52
N ASP A 104 12.12 -13.17 9.07
CA ASP A 104 12.43 -13.25 10.50
C ASP A 104 12.45 -11.89 11.21
N HIS A 105 12.24 -10.79 10.48
CA HIS A 105 12.36 -9.45 11.04
C HIS A 105 11.23 -9.14 12.04
N PRO A 106 11.52 -8.65 13.26
CA PRO A 106 10.51 -8.45 14.30
C PRO A 106 9.40 -7.46 13.95
N PHE A 107 9.64 -6.50 13.05
CA PHE A 107 8.62 -5.55 12.56
C PHE A 107 7.63 -6.14 11.56
N THR A 108 7.73 -7.43 11.25
CA THR A 108 6.73 -8.15 10.44
C THR A 108 5.65 -8.84 11.30
N LYS A 109 5.78 -8.80 12.63
CA LYS A 109 4.72 -9.23 13.56
C LYS A 109 3.54 -8.25 13.51
N LEU A 110 2.35 -8.73 13.84
CA LEU A 110 1.16 -7.86 13.88
C LEU A 110 1.08 -7.10 15.21
N VAL A 111 1.40 -7.77 16.31
CA VAL A 111 1.61 -7.15 17.63
C VAL A 111 3.12 -7.08 17.87
N LEU A 112 3.63 -5.85 17.98
CA LEU A 112 5.06 -5.59 18.09
C LEU A 112 5.55 -5.61 19.54
N ASP A 113 6.87 -5.67 19.72
CA ASP A 113 7.54 -5.28 20.97
C ASP A 113 8.43 -4.08 20.65
N LEU A 114 8.02 -2.91 21.14
CA LEU A 114 8.64 -1.62 20.86
C LEU A 114 9.45 -1.08 22.04
N ARG A 115 9.70 -1.90 23.06
CA ARG A 115 10.56 -1.50 24.19
C ARG A 115 11.94 -1.07 23.68
N ASN A 116 12.33 0.16 24.03
CA ASN A 116 13.59 0.79 23.62
C ASN A 116 13.78 0.93 22.10
N LYS A 117 12.69 1.04 21.33
CA LYS A 117 12.72 1.28 19.88
C LYS A 117 11.93 2.53 19.54
N ASP A 118 12.34 3.22 18.48
CA ASP A 118 11.55 4.30 17.90
C ASP A 118 10.34 3.69 17.16
N PRO A 119 9.10 4.08 17.46
CA PRO A 119 7.93 3.65 16.69
C PRO A 119 8.04 3.96 15.19
N GLU A 120 8.75 5.03 14.81
CA GLU A 120 8.97 5.38 13.39
C GLU A 120 9.74 4.29 12.64
N ASP A 121 10.64 3.55 13.32
CA ASP A 121 11.41 2.46 12.71
C ASP A 121 10.53 1.26 12.34
N ALA A 122 9.37 1.11 12.99
CA ALA A 122 8.43 0.02 12.75
C ALA A 122 7.38 0.34 11.66
N PHE A 123 7.29 1.60 11.22
CA PHE A 123 6.28 2.04 10.26
C PHE A 123 6.44 1.31 8.91
N SER A 124 5.37 0.65 8.48
CA SER A 124 5.30 -0.12 7.24
C SER A 124 3.85 -0.45 6.87
N SER A 125 3.63 -1.12 5.74
CA SER A 125 2.32 -1.65 5.35
C SER A 125 1.87 -2.86 6.16
N VAL A 126 2.73 -3.45 7.01
CA VAL A 126 2.41 -4.68 7.77
C VAL A 126 1.17 -4.52 8.65
N PRO A 127 1.05 -3.54 9.58
CA PRO A 127 -0.13 -3.42 10.44
C PRO A 127 -1.44 -3.18 9.66
N TYR A 128 -1.37 -2.46 8.54
CA TYR A 128 -2.49 -2.21 7.63
C TYR A 128 -2.96 -3.53 6.98
N GLU A 129 -2.05 -4.21 6.30
CA GLU A 129 -2.41 -5.31 5.39
C GLU A 129 -2.57 -6.64 6.12
N LYS A 130 -1.67 -6.96 7.07
CA LYS A 130 -1.78 -8.18 7.89
C LYS A 130 -2.98 -8.08 8.84
N GLY A 131 -3.26 -6.89 9.38
CA GLY A 131 -4.45 -6.63 10.19
C GLY A 131 -5.75 -6.74 9.38
N SER A 132 -5.83 -6.08 8.22
CA SER A 132 -6.99 -6.16 7.32
C SER A 132 -7.26 -7.59 6.84
N ALA A 133 -6.20 -8.35 6.52
CA ALA A 133 -6.31 -9.75 6.11
C ALA A 133 -6.83 -10.66 7.22
N LEU A 134 -6.39 -10.45 8.48
CA LEU A 134 -6.94 -11.18 9.63
C LEU A 134 -8.44 -10.95 9.76
N LEU A 135 -8.89 -9.69 9.66
CA LEU A 135 -10.30 -9.34 9.72
C LEU A 135 -11.11 -9.92 8.55
N MET A 136 -10.52 -10.00 7.35
CA MET A 136 -11.16 -10.65 6.20
C MET A 136 -11.32 -12.17 6.39
N ILE A 137 -10.33 -12.85 6.97
CA ILE A 137 -10.47 -14.26 7.33
C ILE A 137 -11.59 -14.45 8.36
N LEU A 138 -11.63 -13.62 9.39
CA LEU A 138 -12.70 -13.67 10.38
C LEU A 138 -14.07 -13.42 9.75
N GLU A 139 -14.19 -12.44 8.84
CA GLU A 139 -15.43 -12.21 8.08
C GLU A 139 -15.86 -13.44 7.27
N GLN A 140 -14.92 -14.07 6.56
CA GLN A 140 -15.17 -15.26 5.73
C GLN A 140 -15.61 -16.46 6.56
N GLN A 141 -15.01 -16.66 7.73
CA GLN A 141 -15.30 -17.81 8.59
C GLN A 141 -16.52 -17.62 9.48
N LEU A 142 -16.78 -16.40 9.95
CA LEU A 142 -17.89 -16.08 10.85
C LEU A 142 -19.16 -15.64 10.10
N GLY A 143 -19.02 -15.31 8.81
CA GLY A 143 -20.09 -14.86 7.94
C GLY A 143 -20.21 -13.34 7.90
N ALA A 144 -20.25 -12.77 6.69
CA ALA A 144 -20.18 -11.33 6.46
C ALA A 144 -21.25 -10.51 7.20
N THR A 145 -22.50 -10.99 7.22
CA THR A 145 -23.59 -10.31 7.94
C THR A 145 -23.31 -10.25 9.44
N SER A 146 -22.97 -11.37 10.05
CA SER A 146 -22.70 -11.44 11.49
C SER A 146 -21.45 -10.64 11.86
N PHE A 147 -20.43 -10.63 11.01
CA PHE A 147 -19.21 -9.85 11.22
C PHE A 147 -19.45 -8.34 11.10
N ASN A 148 -20.31 -7.88 10.18
CA ASN A 148 -20.71 -6.48 10.13
C ASN A 148 -21.40 -6.01 11.42
N GLU A 149 -22.26 -6.84 12.00
CA GLU A 149 -22.90 -6.52 13.29
C GLU A 149 -21.88 -6.52 14.43
N PHE A 150 -20.92 -7.45 14.43
CA PHE A 150 -19.81 -7.43 15.37
C PHE A 150 -19.01 -6.12 15.29
N LEU A 151 -18.68 -5.62 14.09
CA LEU A 151 -17.91 -4.37 13.93
C LEU A 151 -18.65 -3.17 14.55
N LYS A 152 -19.96 -3.08 14.35
CA LYS A 152 -20.78 -2.04 15.01
C LYS A 152 -20.71 -2.17 16.53
N LYS A 153 -20.87 -3.40 17.05
CA LYS A 153 -20.84 -3.67 18.49
C LYS A 153 -19.45 -3.47 19.12
N TYR A 154 -18.39 -3.73 18.37
CA TYR A 154 -17.01 -3.42 18.73
C TYR A 154 -16.82 -1.92 18.91
N ILE A 155 -17.25 -1.14 17.91
CA ILE A 155 -17.20 0.32 17.96
C ILE A 155 -18.03 0.84 19.14
N GLU A 156 -19.25 0.35 19.34
CA GLU A 156 -20.12 0.76 20.46
C GLU A 156 -19.50 0.42 21.83
N LYS A 157 -18.93 -0.77 22.01
CA LYS A 157 -18.37 -1.23 23.29
C LYS A 157 -17.13 -0.43 23.71
N PHE A 158 -16.29 -0.08 22.74
CA PHE A 158 -14.99 0.54 22.97
C PHE A 158 -14.95 2.03 22.58
N ALA A 159 -16.09 2.64 22.25
CA ALA A 159 -16.17 4.07 21.97
C ALA A 159 -15.58 4.90 23.11
N GLN A 160 -14.72 5.86 22.74
CA GLN A 160 -13.98 6.74 23.64
C GLN A 160 -13.01 6.02 24.58
N LYS A 161 -12.53 4.83 24.19
CA LYS A 161 -11.55 4.05 24.95
C LYS A 161 -10.34 3.74 24.09
N SER A 162 -9.23 3.51 24.79
CA SER A 162 -8.03 2.93 24.19
C SER A 162 -7.88 1.48 24.64
N ILE A 163 -7.60 0.56 23.72
CA ILE A 163 -7.62 -0.88 23.97
C ILE A 163 -6.34 -1.58 23.52
N VAL A 164 -6.05 -2.72 24.13
CA VAL A 164 -5.02 -3.66 23.67
C VAL A 164 -5.63 -4.78 22.82
N THR A 165 -4.79 -5.53 22.12
CA THR A 165 -5.23 -6.67 21.28
C THR A 165 -6.03 -7.71 22.07
N ASP A 166 -5.71 -7.93 23.34
CA ASP A 166 -6.43 -8.90 24.17
C ASP A 166 -7.87 -8.45 24.47
N ASP A 167 -8.12 -7.15 24.75
CA ASP A 167 -9.47 -6.61 24.93
C ASP A 167 -10.36 -6.89 23.71
N TRP A 168 -9.82 -6.62 22.51
CA TRP A 168 -10.50 -6.91 21.24
C TRP A 168 -10.80 -8.41 21.09
N LYS A 169 -9.79 -9.26 21.34
CA LYS A 169 -9.92 -10.71 21.16
C LYS A 169 -10.90 -11.31 22.16
N VAL A 170 -10.87 -10.90 23.43
CA VAL A 170 -11.84 -11.31 24.45
C VAL A 170 -13.24 -10.94 23.98
N PHE A 171 -13.46 -9.71 23.52
CA PHE A 171 -14.78 -9.32 23.05
C PHE A 171 -15.23 -10.08 21.79
N LEU A 172 -14.31 -10.39 20.86
CA LEU A 172 -14.61 -11.25 19.70
C LEU A 172 -15.14 -12.62 20.16
N TYR A 173 -14.48 -13.24 21.14
CA TYR A 173 -14.90 -14.53 21.70
C TYR A 173 -16.22 -14.46 22.49
N GLU A 174 -16.45 -13.37 23.24
CA GLU A 174 -17.72 -13.13 23.92
C GLU A 174 -18.89 -13.00 22.92
N TYR A 175 -18.70 -12.19 21.88
CA TYR A 175 -19.73 -11.90 20.89
C TYR A 175 -20.07 -13.13 20.03
N PHE A 176 -19.05 -13.93 19.68
CA PHE A 176 -19.18 -15.15 18.88
C PHE A 176 -19.05 -16.41 19.75
N SER A 177 -19.64 -16.40 20.94
CA SER A 177 -19.57 -17.53 21.87
C SER A 177 -20.19 -18.82 21.29
N ASP A 178 -21.19 -18.69 20.39
CA ASP A 178 -21.81 -19.77 19.62
C ASP A 178 -20.91 -20.33 18.50
N LYS A 179 -19.88 -19.58 18.09
CA LYS A 179 -18.90 -19.94 17.05
C LYS A 179 -17.49 -20.10 17.60
N LYS A 180 -17.35 -20.38 18.90
CA LYS A 180 -16.05 -20.59 19.56
C LYS A 180 -15.20 -21.65 18.84
N ASN A 181 -15.82 -22.73 18.37
CA ASN A 181 -15.16 -23.80 17.62
C ASN A 181 -14.55 -23.35 16.27
N ILE A 182 -15.05 -22.26 15.67
CA ILE A 182 -14.47 -21.63 14.48
C ILE A 182 -13.28 -20.77 14.90
N LEU A 183 -13.44 -19.93 15.93
CA LEU A 183 -12.38 -19.07 16.45
C LEU A 183 -11.17 -19.87 16.97
N ASP A 184 -11.40 -21.02 17.60
CA ASP A 184 -10.35 -21.91 18.11
C ASP A 184 -9.50 -22.55 17.00
N LYS A 185 -9.96 -22.54 15.74
CA LYS A 185 -9.19 -23.02 14.59
C LYS A 185 -8.23 -21.97 14.04
N ILE A 186 -8.37 -20.70 14.44
CA ILE A 186 -7.44 -19.64 14.06
C ILE A 186 -6.14 -19.85 14.83
N ASP A 187 -5.02 -19.95 14.10
CA ASP A 187 -3.69 -19.92 14.69
C ASP A 187 -3.36 -18.47 15.13
N TRP A 188 -3.89 -18.09 16.30
CA TRP A 188 -3.72 -16.75 16.85
C TRP A 188 -2.27 -16.36 17.07
N ASN A 189 -1.39 -17.32 17.38
CA ASN A 189 0.03 -17.03 17.54
C ASN A 189 0.66 -16.69 16.19
N ASN A 190 0.31 -17.43 15.13
CA ASN A 190 0.81 -17.14 13.80
C ASN A 190 0.35 -15.78 13.26
N TRP A 191 -0.89 -15.40 13.55
CA TRP A 191 -1.42 -14.11 13.11
C TRP A 191 -0.87 -12.93 13.91
N LEU A 192 -0.81 -13.06 15.24
CA LEU A 192 -0.50 -11.94 16.12
C LEU A 192 1.02 -11.78 16.36
N TYR A 193 1.77 -12.87 16.51
CA TYR A 193 3.10 -12.85 17.13
C TYR A 193 4.22 -13.48 16.29
N ASP A 194 3.92 -14.31 15.29
CA ASP A 194 4.93 -14.81 14.36
C ASP A 194 5.36 -13.73 13.36
N THR A 195 6.64 -13.77 12.99
CA THR A 195 7.22 -12.95 11.92
C THR A 195 6.82 -13.47 10.53
N GLY A 196 7.05 -12.65 9.51
CA GLY A 196 6.81 -12.98 8.11
C GLY A 196 5.34 -12.97 7.73
N ILE A 197 5.06 -13.63 6.61
CA ILE A 197 3.71 -13.76 6.03
C ILE A 197 2.93 -14.83 6.83
N PRO A 198 1.65 -14.58 7.22
CA PRO A 198 0.84 -15.61 7.86
C PRO A 198 0.74 -16.91 7.04
N LYS A 199 0.67 -18.05 7.71
CA LYS A 199 0.57 -19.38 7.09
C LYS A 199 -0.75 -19.59 6.35
N THR A 200 -1.80 -18.87 6.75
CA THR A 200 -3.09 -18.87 6.07
C THR A 200 -3.32 -17.52 5.39
N LYS A 201 -4.08 -17.53 4.29
CA LYS A 201 -4.45 -16.30 3.56
C LYS A 201 -5.96 -16.22 3.36
N PRO A 202 -6.55 -15.01 3.25
CA PRO A 202 -7.93 -14.87 2.83
C PRO A 202 -8.16 -15.50 1.45
N GLN A 203 -9.39 -15.93 1.18
CA GLN A 203 -9.79 -16.33 -0.17
C GLN A 203 -10.20 -15.08 -0.96
N PHE A 204 -9.69 -14.91 -2.18
CA PHE A 204 -10.00 -13.78 -3.04
C PHE A 204 -10.64 -14.28 -4.34
N ASP A 205 -11.61 -13.53 -4.87
CA ASP A 205 -11.96 -13.58 -6.30
C ASP A 205 -10.78 -13.00 -7.08
N ASP A 206 -10.08 -13.88 -7.78
CA ASP A 206 -8.85 -13.57 -8.50
C ASP A 206 -9.10 -13.19 -9.97
N THR A 207 -10.36 -13.00 -10.40
CA THR A 207 -10.70 -12.71 -11.80
C THR A 207 -9.96 -11.48 -12.31
N ALA A 208 -10.05 -10.36 -11.59
CA ALA A 208 -9.41 -9.11 -11.96
C ALA A 208 -7.87 -9.21 -11.92
N MET A 209 -7.32 -10.02 -11.00
CA MET A 209 -5.89 -10.26 -10.92
C MET A 209 -5.40 -11.05 -12.13
N ARG A 210 -6.12 -12.11 -12.55
CA ARG A 210 -5.76 -12.88 -13.76
C ARG A 210 -5.75 -12.01 -15.01
N GLU A 211 -6.70 -11.09 -15.16
CA GLU A 211 -6.74 -10.15 -16.29
C GLU A 211 -5.51 -9.22 -16.30
N VAL A 212 -5.14 -8.68 -15.13
CA VAL A 212 -3.95 -7.85 -14.97
C VAL A 212 -2.66 -8.62 -15.27
N VAL A 213 -2.52 -9.82 -14.73
CA VAL A 213 -1.37 -10.69 -14.96
C VAL A 213 -1.26 -11.07 -16.43
N ALA A 214 -2.36 -11.48 -17.06
CA ALA A 214 -2.36 -11.84 -18.47
C ALA A 214 -1.93 -10.67 -19.37
N LEU A 215 -2.40 -9.44 -19.08
CA LEU A 215 -1.96 -8.27 -19.82
C LEU A 215 -0.47 -7.96 -19.60
N ALA A 216 0.00 -8.06 -18.36
CA ALA A 216 1.43 -7.86 -18.06
C ALA A 216 2.31 -8.91 -18.76
N GLU A 217 1.90 -10.17 -18.78
CA GLU A 217 2.59 -11.25 -19.49
C GLU A 217 2.58 -11.06 -21.00
N GLU A 218 1.46 -10.57 -21.58
CA GLU A 218 1.36 -10.20 -22.99
C GLU A 218 2.45 -9.16 -23.35
N TRP A 219 2.56 -8.08 -22.57
CA TRP A 219 3.62 -7.07 -22.75
C TRP A 219 5.04 -7.62 -22.54
N ALA A 220 5.23 -8.47 -21.53
CA ALA A 220 6.55 -9.00 -21.20
C ALA A 220 7.06 -9.98 -22.26
N ASN A 221 6.18 -10.82 -22.81
CA ASN A 221 6.56 -11.94 -23.68
C ASN A 221 6.63 -11.58 -25.17
N MET A 222 5.96 -10.50 -25.62
CA MET A 222 6.08 -10.02 -27.01
C MET A 222 7.53 -9.68 -27.36
N THR A 223 7.91 -9.88 -28.62
CA THR A 223 9.17 -9.38 -29.17
C THR A 223 9.11 -7.86 -29.40
N ASP A 224 10.28 -7.23 -29.55
CA ASP A 224 10.40 -5.80 -29.84
C ASP A 224 9.75 -5.42 -31.19
N SER A 225 9.59 -6.36 -32.12
CA SER A 225 8.88 -6.12 -33.39
C SER A 225 7.36 -6.23 -33.24
N GLU A 226 6.87 -7.17 -32.44
CA GLU A 226 5.43 -7.39 -32.23
C GLU A 226 4.79 -6.24 -31.46
N ILE A 227 5.47 -5.74 -30.43
CA ILE A 227 4.97 -4.68 -29.54
C ILE A 227 4.72 -3.35 -30.28
N MET A 228 5.38 -3.12 -31.42
CA MET A 228 5.17 -1.92 -32.22
C MET A 228 3.76 -1.84 -32.81
N ASN A 229 3.07 -2.99 -32.94
CA ASN A 229 1.73 -3.08 -33.50
C ASN A 229 0.62 -3.18 -32.44
N ILE A 230 0.97 -3.26 -31.15
CA ILE A 230 -0.02 -3.40 -30.08
C ILE A 230 -0.82 -2.10 -29.91
N ASP A 231 -2.13 -2.21 -29.70
CA ASP A 231 -2.97 -1.12 -29.21
C ASP A 231 -3.06 -1.12 -27.68
N ASN A 232 -3.51 -0.02 -27.11
CA ASN A 232 -3.61 0.17 -25.65
C ASN A 232 -5.04 0.04 -25.12
N LYS A 233 -6.01 -0.46 -25.90
CA LYS A 233 -7.43 -0.44 -25.51
C LYS A 233 -7.68 -1.22 -24.24
N LYS A 234 -7.05 -2.40 -24.12
CA LYS A 234 -7.12 -3.24 -22.91
C LYS A 234 -6.65 -2.44 -21.70
N TYR A 235 -5.45 -1.88 -21.76
CA TYR A 235 -4.88 -1.08 -20.67
C TYR A 235 -5.75 0.13 -20.32
N LEU A 236 -6.26 0.88 -21.31
CA LEU A 236 -7.10 2.04 -21.07
C LEU A 236 -8.43 1.70 -20.38
N SER A 237 -8.99 0.52 -20.66
CA SER A 237 -10.24 0.06 -20.07
C SER A 237 -10.12 -0.35 -18.58
N LEU A 238 -8.91 -0.59 -18.10
CA LEU A 238 -8.64 -0.96 -16.71
C LEU A 238 -8.89 0.20 -15.74
N SER A 239 -9.29 -0.14 -14.51
CA SER A 239 -9.31 0.79 -13.39
C SER A 239 -7.90 1.32 -13.09
N ALA A 240 -7.78 2.44 -12.37
CA ALA A 240 -6.47 3.00 -12.03
C ALA A 240 -5.61 2.03 -11.21
N LEU A 241 -6.23 1.28 -10.28
CA LEU A 241 -5.53 0.27 -9.50
C LEU A 241 -5.08 -0.91 -10.36
N GLN A 242 -5.91 -1.37 -11.30
CA GLN A 242 -5.53 -2.42 -12.24
C GLN A 242 -4.35 -1.96 -13.13
N LYS A 243 -4.37 -0.71 -13.61
CA LYS A 243 -3.26 -0.11 -14.38
C LYS A 243 -1.96 -0.10 -13.58
N GLU A 244 -2.01 0.41 -12.35
CA GLU A 244 -0.86 0.39 -11.44
C GLU A 244 -0.37 -1.05 -11.20
N LYS A 245 -1.30 -1.99 -10.98
CA LYS A 245 -0.96 -3.39 -10.74
C LYS A 245 -0.28 -4.05 -11.94
N VAL A 246 -0.65 -3.73 -13.18
CA VAL A 246 0.07 -4.18 -14.39
C VAL A 246 1.54 -3.75 -14.34
N LEU A 247 1.80 -2.48 -14.02
CA LEU A 247 3.16 -1.94 -13.94
C LEU A 247 3.96 -2.58 -12.80
N SER A 248 3.35 -2.73 -11.62
CA SER A 248 3.99 -3.38 -10.48
C SER A 248 4.33 -4.85 -10.78
N TYR A 249 3.45 -5.58 -11.49
CA TYR A 249 3.69 -6.97 -11.86
C TYR A 249 4.86 -7.08 -12.85
N LEU A 250 4.89 -6.23 -13.87
CA LEU A 250 6.03 -6.13 -14.79
C LEU A 250 7.34 -5.86 -14.04
N ARG A 251 7.31 -5.02 -12.99
CA ARG A 251 8.48 -4.69 -12.19
C ARG A 251 8.97 -5.85 -11.33
N LEU A 252 8.07 -6.52 -10.63
CA LEU A 252 8.41 -7.54 -9.64
C LEU A 252 8.77 -8.88 -10.29
N GLU A 253 8.00 -9.31 -11.28
CA GLU A 253 8.14 -10.65 -11.86
C GLU A 253 9.00 -10.67 -13.14
N LYS A 254 9.15 -9.52 -13.81
CA LYS A 254 9.83 -9.42 -15.11
C LYS A 254 10.87 -8.29 -15.19
N GLY A 255 11.06 -7.51 -14.12
CA GLY A 255 11.65 -6.17 -14.19
C GLY A 255 13.14 -6.07 -14.50
N SER A 256 13.87 -7.16 -14.69
CA SER A 256 15.25 -7.15 -15.22
C SER A 256 15.34 -7.66 -16.66
N SER A 257 14.21 -7.81 -17.36
CA SER A 257 14.13 -8.46 -18.67
C SER A 257 13.41 -7.63 -19.75
N LEU A 258 12.93 -6.42 -19.43
CA LEU A 258 12.27 -5.58 -20.44
C LEU A 258 13.29 -4.75 -21.21
N SER A 259 13.22 -4.82 -22.55
CA SER A 259 14.06 -3.99 -23.42
C SER A 259 13.65 -2.52 -23.32
N HIS A 260 14.58 -1.61 -23.62
CA HIS A 260 14.27 -0.17 -23.68
C HIS A 260 13.25 0.15 -24.79
N VAL A 261 13.19 -0.66 -25.85
CA VAL A 261 12.15 -0.55 -26.90
C VAL A 261 10.77 -0.80 -26.30
N LYS A 262 10.62 -1.83 -25.47
CA LYS A 262 9.34 -2.11 -24.79
C LYS A 262 8.92 -0.98 -23.86
N LEU A 263 9.85 -0.43 -23.10
CA LEU A 263 9.57 0.67 -22.18
C LEU A 263 9.16 1.94 -22.93
N ALA A 264 9.90 2.30 -23.98
CA ALA A 264 9.54 3.43 -24.84
C ALA A 264 8.14 3.26 -25.45
N ARG A 265 7.81 2.04 -25.92
CA ARG A 265 6.50 1.74 -26.49
C ARG A 265 5.37 1.79 -25.46
N LEU A 266 5.59 1.22 -24.26
CA LEU A 266 4.65 1.30 -23.14
C LEU A 266 4.32 2.75 -22.79
N ASP A 267 5.34 3.61 -22.73
CA ASP A 267 5.14 5.03 -22.44
C ASP A 267 4.39 5.75 -23.55
N GLU A 268 4.78 5.52 -24.81
CA GLU A 268 4.19 6.16 -25.97
C GLU A 268 2.69 5.90 -26.05
N VAL A 269 2.29 4.63 -25.95
CA VAL A 269 0.88 4.26 -26.12
C VAL A 269 0.06 4.62 -24.89
N ASN A 270 0.59 4.46 -23.67
CA ASN A 270 -0.20 4.65 -22.44
C ASN A 270 -0.02 6.04 -21.81
N LYS A 271 0.90 6.87 -22.33
CA LYS A 271 1.25 8.21 -21.83
C LYS A 271 1.62 8.20 -20.35
N LEU A 272 2.41 7.21 -19.91
CA LEU A 272 2.69 6.94 -18.50
C LEU A 272 3.50 8.07 -17.86
N SER A 273 4.54 8.56 -18.52
CA SER A 273 5.37 9.69 -18.06
C SER A 273 4.61 11.02 -18.00
N LYS A 274 3.38 11.09 -18.54
CA LYS A 274 2.53 12.28 -18.58
C LYS A 274 1.21 12.11 -17.81
N THR A 275 1.05 11.01 -17.07
CA THR A 275 -0.16 10.76 -16.30
C THR A 275 -0.26 11.73 -15.12
N GLY A 276 -1.48 12.20 -14.83
CA GLY A 276 -1.77 13.00 -13.63
C GLY A 276 -1.93 12.15 -12.36
N ASN A 277 -2.01 10.83 -12.49
CA ASN A 277 -2.16 9.92 -11.36
C ASN A 277 -0.77 9.55 -10.79
N CYS A 278 -0.49 10.00 -9.57
CA CYS A 278 0.82 9.79 -8.92
C CYS A 278 1.11 8.31 -8.56
N ASP A 279 0.09 7.48 -8.30
CA ASP A 279 0.30 6.05 -8.06
C ASP A 279 0.78 5.35 -9.35
N ILE A 280 0.15 5.66 -10.49
CA ILE A 280 0.59 5.13 -11.80
C ILE A 280 1.96 5.67 -12.19
N LEU A 281 2.21 6.98 -12.00
CA LEU A 281 3.49 7.61 -12.35
C LEU A 281 4.63 7.03 -11.52
N SER A 282 4.46 6.86 -10.21
CA SER A 282 5.47 6.24 -9.35
C SER A 282 5.77 4.81 -9.77
N SER A 283 4.73 3.99 -10.00
CA SER A 283 4.88 2.60 -10.43
C SER A 283 5.60 2.49 -11.79
N TRP A 284 5.32 3.43 -12.70
CA TRP A 284 6.03 3.57 -13.98
C TRP A 284 7.51 3.92 -13.80
N ILE A 285 7.81 4.96 -13.01
CA ILE A 285 9.19 5.38 -12.74
C ILE A 285 10.00 4.23 -12.14
N GLU A 286 9.46 3.55 -11.15
CA GLU A 286 10.12 2.42 -10.48
C GLU A 286 10.37 1.25 -11.45
N LEU A 287 9.42 0.93 -12.34
CA LEU A 287 9.62 -0.07 -13.39
C LEU A 287 10.78 0.29 -14.34
N CYS A 288 10.84 1.54 -14.78
CA CYS A 288 11.87 2.02 -15.69
C CYS A 288 13.27 2.10 -15.04
N LEU A 289 13.34 2.55 -13.80
CA LEU A 289 14.59 2.59 -13.03
C LEU A 289 15.14 1.19 -12.81
N LYS A 290 14.27 0.20 -12.52
CA LYS A 290 14.65 -1.21 -12.39
C LYS A 290 15.30 -1.78 -13.67
N ASN A 291 14.88 -1.30 -14.85
CA ASN A 291 15.40 -1.69 -16.16
C ASN A 291 16.47 -0.72 -16.72
N TYR A 292 16.98 0.21 -15.91
CA TYR A 292 18.05 1.15 -16.30
C TYR A 292 17.74 1.95 -17.59
N TRP A 293 16.48 2.34 -17.80
CA TRP A 293 16.07 3.12 -18.98
C TRP A 293 16.34 4.61 -18.78
N LYS A 294 17.37 5.15 -19.47
CA LYS A 294 17.94 6.50 -19.20
C LYS A 294 16.93 7.63 -19.36
N ASP A 295 15.94 7.47 -20.24
CA ASP A 295 14.96 8.51 -20.55
C ASP A 295 13.99 8.78 -19.39
N ILE A 296 13.90 7.89 -18.39
CA ILE A 296 13.08 8.12 -17.19
C ILE A 296 13.72 9.10 -16.20
N ILE A 297 15.05 9.28 -16.23
CA ILE A 297 15.76 10.04 -15.20
C ILE A 297 15.21 11.48 -15.02
N PRO A 298 14.95 12.25 -16.10
CA PRO A 298 14.35 13.58 -15.96
C PRO A 298 12.97 13.55 -15.30
N VAL A 299 12.12 12.58 -15.65
CA VAL A 299 10.78 12.40 -15.07
C VAL A 299 10.87 12.04 -13.59
N ALA A 300 11.80 11.14 -13.23
CA ALA A 300 12.04 10.75 -11.85
C ALA A 300 12.51 11.94 -11.01
N PHE A 301 13.45 12.76 -11.51
CA PHE A 301 13.94 13.95 -10.82
C PHE A 301 12.86 15.01 -10.63
N ASP A 302 12.05 15.25 -11.64
CA ASP A 302 10.92 16.17 -11.55
C ASP A 302 9.92 15.70 -10.49
N PHE A 303 9.55 14.42 -10.52
CA PHE A 303 8.59 13.86 -9.58
C PHE A 303 9.04 13.92 -8.12
N VAL A 304 10.30 13.54 -7.81
CA VAL A 304 10.82 13.54 -6.43
C VAL A 304 11.15 14.93 -5.88
N THR A 305 11.10 15.97 -6.72
CA THR A 305 11.27 17.37 -6.28
C THR A 305 9.95 18.11 -6.18
N GLN A 306 8.93 17.69 -6.93
CA GLN A 306 7.59 18.26 -6.83
C GLN A 306 6.75 17.64 -5.71
N GLN A 307 7.03 16.41 -5.30
CA GLN A 307 6.24 15.67 -4.30
C GLN A 307 7.11 15.24 -3.11
N GLY A 308 6.54 15.27 -1.90
CA GLY A 308 7.22 14.93 -0.64
C GLY A 308 6.74 13.64 0.02
N ARG A 309 5.73 12.97 -0.56
CA ARG A 309 5.13 11.75 0.01
C ARG A 309 6.15 10.61 0.04
N ILE A 310 6.45 10.11 1.23
CA ILE A 310 7.49 9.08 1.48
C ILE A 310 7.26 7.82 0.65
N LYS A 311 5.98 7.40 0.49
CA LYS A 311 5.56 6.27 -0.36
C LYS A 311 6.23 6.31 -1.74
N TYR A 312 6.36 7.50 -2.33
CA TYR A 312 6.90 7.69 -3.67
C TYR A 312 8.39 8.02 -3.66
N VAL A 313 8.79 9.01 -2.86
CA VAL A 313 10.16 9.52 -2.95
C VAL A 313 11.20 8.52 -2.42
N ARG A 314 10.86 7.72 -1.41
CA ARG A 314 11.78 6.75 -0.81
C ARG A 314 12.26 5.69 -1.82
N PRO A 315 11.38 4.91 -2.49
CA PRO A 315 11.83 3.90 -3.45
C PRO A 315 12.52 4.53 -4.67
N ILE A 316 12.05 5.69 -5.15
CA ILE A 316 12.64 6.34 -6.33
C ILE A 316 14.06 6.87 -6.01
N TYR A 317 14.27 7.53 -4.86
CA TYR A 317 15.62 7.94 -4.46
C TYR A 317 16.55 6.75 -4.22
N ARG A 318 16.06 5.66 -3.62
CA ARG A 318 16.85 4.42 -3.46
C ARG A 318 17.41 3.96 -4.80
N ASP A 319 16.56 3.83 -5.81
CA ASP A 319 16.96 3.31 -7.12
C ASP A 319 17.86 4.31 -7.88
N LEU A 320 17.55 5.61 -7.79
CA LEU A 320 18.39 6.68 -8.36
C LEU A 320 19.78 6.76 -7.75
N PHE A 321 19.92 6.54 -6.43
CA PHE A 321 21.22 6.56 -5.74
C PHE A 321 22.08 5.32 -6.04
N GLN A 322 21.46 4.20 -6.39
CA GLN A 322 22.16 2.96 -6.70
C GLN A 322 22.65 2.89 -8.15
N TRP A 323 22.05 3.66 -9.06
CA TRP A 323 22.43 3.65 -10.47
C TRP A 323 23.48 4.71 -10.81
N SER A 324 24.64 4.28 -11.32
CA SER A 324 25.78 5.13 -11.69
C SER A 324 25.41 6.34 -12.55
N GLU A 325 24.49 6.19 -13.50
CA GLU A 325 24.09 7.26 -14.43
C GLU A 325 23.29 8.40 -13.76
N SER A 326 22.65 8.13 -12.63
CA SER A 326 21.84 9.10 -11.89
C SER A 326 22.42 9.48 -10.53
N ALA A 327 23.21 8.61 -9.89
CA ALA A 327 23.56 8.70 -8.47
C ALA A 327 24.13 10.06 -8.07
N GLY A 328 25.15 10.55 -8.77
CA GLY A 328 25.78 11.84 -8.46
C GLY A 328 24.80 13.01 -8.54
N ARG A 329 24.02 13.08 -9.63
CA ARG A 329 23.01 14.14 -9.83
C ARG A 329 21.86 14.02 -8.84
N ALA A 330 21.43 12.80 -8.50
CA ALA A 330 20.37 12.55 -7.55
C ALA A 330 20.77 12.99 -6.13
N ILE A 331 22.01 12.69 -5.71
CA ILE A 331 22.53 13.10 -4.40
C ILE A 331 22.64 14.63 -4.31
N GLU A 332 23.16 15.28 -5.35
CA GLU A 332 23.21 16.75 -5.43
C GLU A 332 21.81 17.36 -5.37
N LEU A 333 20.86 16.81 -6.15
CA LEU A 333 19.47 17.24 -6.18
C LEU A 333 18.81 17.10 -4.81
N PHE A 334 19.00 15.97 -4.13
CA PHE A 334 18.48 15.75 -2.79
C PHE A 334 19.08 16.74 -1.79
N ARG A 335 20.42 16.90 -1.74
CA ARG A 335 21.09 17.83 -0.82
C ARG A 335 20.64 19.28 -1.02
N LYS A 336 20.43 19.68 -2.28
CA LYS A 336 19.94 21.02 -2.64
C LYS A 336 18.51 21.26 -2.13
N ASN A 337 17.63 20.26 -2.21
CA ASN A 337 16.22 20.39 -1.84
C ASN A 337 15.92 20.04 -0.38
N ALA A 338 16.79 19.29 0.29
CA ALA A 338 16.59 18.83 1.68
C ALA A 338 16.18 19.94 2.67
N PRO A 339 16.72 21.18 2.62
CA PRO A 339 16.27 22.26 3.50
C PRO A 339 14.79 22.65 3.34
N SER A 340 14.17 22.34 2.21
CA SER A 340 12.77 22.65 1.88
C SER A 340 11.85 21.42 1.95
N MET A 341 12.41 20.23 2.22
CA MET A 341 11.66 18.98 2.36
C MET A 341 11.17 18.80 3.81
N HIS A 342 10.17 17.95 4.00
CA HIS A 342 9.73 17.58 5.34
C HIS A 342 10.84 16.85 6.12
N PRO A 343 11.12 17.17 7.40
CA PRO A 343 12.22 16.57 8.15
C PRO A 343 12.21 15.04 8.20
N ILE A 344 11.04 14.42 8.34
CA ILE A 344 10.90 12.95 8.30
C ILE A 344 11.32 12.40 6.93
N THR A 345 10.88 13.01 5.84
CA THR A 345 11.28 12.61 4.49
C THR A 345 12.79 12.73 4.30
N VAL A 346 13.40 13.83 4.78
CA VAL A 346 14.86 14.02 4.74
C VAL A 346 15.58 12.93 5.52
N SER A 347 15.15 12.64 6.76
CA SER A 347 15.73 11.60 7.60
C SER A 347 15.72 10.22 6.91
N ILE A 348 14.61 9.86 6.30
CA ILE A 348 14.45 8.58 5.59
C ILE A 348 15.32 8.53 4.32
N VAL A 349 15.27 9.57 3.48
CA VAL A 349 16.00 9.59 2.20
C VAL A 349 17.51 9.68 2.43
N ALA A 350 17.96 10.45 3.43
CA ALA A 350 19.38 10.57 3.75
C ALA A 350 20.01 9.23 4.14
N LYS A 351 19.27 8.35 4.84
CA LYS A 351 19.71 6.99 5.19
C LYS A 351 19.95 6.09 3.96
N LEU A 352 19.44 6.45 2.77
CA LEU A 352 19.59 5.68 1.53
C LEU A 352 20.86 6.01 0.76
N ILE A 353 21.55 7.12 1.07
CA ILE A 353 22.76 7.53 0.34
C ILE A 353 23.86 6.49 0.63
N PRO A 354 24.44 5.86 -0.41
CA PRO A 354 25.56 4.93 -0.24
C PRO A 354 26.72 5.59 0.53
N LYS A 355 27.29 4.86 1.49
CA LYS A 355 28.40 5.34 2.33
C LYS A 355 29.73 5.33 1.59
#